data_AF-A0A672R973-F1
#
_entry.id   AF-A0A672R973-F1
#
_cell.length_a   1.000
_cell.length_b   1.000
_cell.length_c   1.000
_cell.angle_alpha   90.00
_cell.angle_beta   90.00
_cell.angle_gamma   90.00
#
_symmetry.space_group_name_H-M   'P 1'
#
loop_
_entity.id
_entity.type
_entity.pdbx_description
1 polymer ?
#
loop_
_entity_poly.entity_id
_entity_poly.type
_entity_poly.pdbx_seq_one_letter_code
_entity_poly.pdbx_strand_id
1 'polypeptide(L)'
;MNKSHAAQSLLQHKCNLISYFVVLPWQIIALFTCAAAIGVSHPDIVVETNTLSSVPPPDITYTLSIPPSSISSGLLSALQLEAIIYACQQHEVILQNGQRAGFLIGDGAGVGKGRTVAGIILESFLKGRKRALWFSVSNDLKYDAERDLRDIDAPNIPVFALNKIKYGDMATSEGVLFATYSALIGESQAGGQHRTRLKQILDWCKPNFDGVIVFDECHKAKNATSTKMGKAVLDLQNKLPRARVVYASATGASEPKNMIYMSRLGIWGQGTPFKTFDDFLHAIEKRGVGAMEIVAMDMKVSGMYIARQLSFSGVSFRVEEITLDKEFKLVYNKAARLWAEALELFTKAAKTLGLASRKSLWGQFWSSHQRFFKYLCIAAKVRRLVELAHTEMQHGKCIVIGLQSTGEARTREVLDENDGLSQSPFPTVFFKEERKPRGRATKFPKHRVEVGGVIKISDDSDSDSDEIDSDSNSSPESLQDNDDVIFLNHINGPAGRLS
;
A
#
# COMPACT_ATOMS: atom_id res chain seq x y z
N MET A 1 9.16 -27.07 -36.54
CA MET A 1 10.13 -25.98 -36.80
C MET A 1 9.52 -24.56 -36.86
N ASN A 2 8.22 -24.33 -36.60
CA ASN A 2 7.60 -22.99 -36.70
C ASN A 2 6.90 -22.45 -35.43
N LYS A 3 7.16 -23.03 -34.24
CA LYS A 3 6.62 -22.52 -32.96
C LYS A 3 7.68 -21.89 -32.03
N SER A 4 8.98 -22.17 -32.23
CA SER A 4 10.05 -21.53 -31.42
C SER A 4 10.44 -20.14 -31.91
N HIS A 5 10.33 -19.86 -33.23
CA HIS A 5 10.54 -18.52 -33.78
C HIS A 5 9.45 -17.52 -33.36
N ALA A 6 8.20 -17.98 -33.20
CA ALA A 6 7.12 -17.15 -32.68
C ALA A 6 7.30 -16.82 -31.19
N ALA A 7 7.83 -17.75 -30.39
CA ALA A 7 8.17 -17.51 -28.99
C ALA A 7 9.38 -16.57 -28.82
N GLN A 8 10.40 -16.69 -29.67
CA GLN A 8 11.54 -15.75 -29.70
C GLN A 8 11.14 -14.35 -30.18
N SER A 9 10.24 -14.24 -31.17
CA SER A 9 9.67 -12.95 -31.60
C SER A 9 8.81 -12.30 -30.50
N LEU A 10 7.98 -13.09 -29.80
CA LEU A 10 7.23 -12.61 -28.63
C LEU A 10 8.15 -12.22 -27.46
N LEU A 11 9.28 -12.90 -27.26
CA LEU A 11 10.28 -12.55 -26.24
C LEU A 11 11.07 -11.30 -26.62
N GLN A 12 11.39 -11.09 -27.90
CA GLN A 12 12.00 -9.86 -28.39
C GLN A 12 11.05 -8.66 -28.21
N HIS A 13 9.74 -8.87 -28.44
CA HIS A 13 8.71 -7.86 -28.15
C HIS A 13 8.43 -7.69 -26.65
N LYS A 14 8.63 -8.71 -25.81
CA LYS A 14 8.48 -8.61 -24.35
C LYS A 14 9.74 -8.13 -23.63
N CYS A 15 10.92 -8.25 -24.21
CA CYS A 15 12.13 -7.56 -23.74
C CYS A 15 12.06 -6.04 -24.01
N ASN A 16 11.17 -5.61 -24.92
CA ASN A 16 10.71 -4.23 -25.02
C ASN A 16 9.66 -3.85 -23.96
N LEU A 17 9.40 -4.66 -22.92
CA LEU A 17 8.86 -4.14 -21.65
C LEU A 17 9.96 -3.32 -20.92
N ILE A 18 10.46 -2.31 -21.61
CA ILE A 18 11.02 -1.13 -21.00
C ILE A 18 9.80 -0.41 -20.43
N SER A 19 9.76 -0.38 -19.11
CA SER A 19 9.01 0.54 -18.28
C SER A 19 7.78 1.14 -18.97
N TYR A 20 6.60 0.59 -18.70
CA TYR A 20 5.46 1.47 -18.49
C TYR A 20 5.79 2.33 -17.26
N PHE A 21 6.68 3.30 -17.42
CA PHE A 21 6.34 4.60 -16.88
C PHE A 21 5.04 4.92 -17.60
N VAL A 22 3.95 4.89 -16.86
CA VAL A 22 2.90 5.85 -17.12
C VAL A 22 3.60 7.20 -16.96
N VAL A 23 4.30 7.64 -18.01
CA VAL A 23 4.45 9.06 -18.27
C VAL A 23 3.01 9.46 -18.43
N LEU A 24 2.41 9.96 -17.35
CA LEU A 24 1.09 10.57 -17.41
C LEU A 24 1.21 11.55 -18.58
N PRO A 25 0.50 11.30 -19.69
CA PRO A 25 0.67 12.09 -20.89
C PRO A 25 0.30 13.50 -20.49
N TRP A 26 1.31 14.39 -20.42
CA TRP A 26 1.18 15.82 -20.21
C TRP A 26 -0.16 16.20 -19.60
N GLN A 27 -0.38 15.87 -18.31
CA GLN A 27 -1.49 16.49 -17.62
C GLN A 27 -1.21 17.98 -17.75
N ILE A 28 -2.06 18.67 -18.50
CA ILE A 28 -2.00 20.12 -18.55
C ILE A 28 -2.31 20.52 -17.11
N ILE A 29 -1.34 21.17 -16.51
CA ILE A 29 -1.27 21.44 -15.08
C ILE A 29 -1.34 22.96 -14.94
N ALA A 30 -2.20 23.44 -14.05
CA ALA A 30 -2.38 24.85 -13.76
C ALA A 30 -1.64 25.25 -12.47
N LEU A 31 -1.14 26.49 -12.43
CA LEU A 31 -0.64 27.07 -11.18
C LEU A 31 -1.76 27.11 -10.15
N PHE A 32 -1.49 26.59 -8.96
CA PHE A 32 -2.47 26.62 -7.88
C PHE A 32 -2.44 27.98 -7.18
N THR A 33 -3.61 28.62 -7.08
CA THR A 33 -3.80 29.83 -6.26
C THR A 33 -4.60 29.48 -5.00
N CYS A 34 -3.97 29.70 -3.84
CA CYS A 34 -4.59 29.50 -2.53
C CYS A 34 -5.78 30.46 -2.34
N ALA A 35 -6.95 29.92 -2.00
CA ALA A 35 -8.14 30.72 -1.69
C ALA A 35 -8.08 31.31 -0.27
N ALA A 36 -7.37 30.64 0.66
CA ALA A 36 -7.18 31.15 2.00
C ALA A 36 -6.19 32.33 2.01
N ALA A 37 -6.64 33.50 2.48
CA ALA A 37 -5.82 34.72 2.58
C ALA A 37 -4.89 34.72 3.81
N ILE A 38 -4.49 33.56 4.32
CA ILE A 38 -3.70 33.41 5.55
C ILE A 38 -2.46 32.55 5.33
N GLY A 39 -1.41 32.83 6.10
CA GLY A 39 -0.15 32.09 6.07
C GLY A 39 0.82 32.57 5.00
N VAL A 40 1.96 31.88 4.92
CA VAL A 40 3.06 32.16 3.99
C VAL A 40 2.96 31.24 2.78
N SER A 41 3.39 31.69 1.61
CA SER A 41 3.46 30.85 0.41
C SER A 41 4.27 29.58 0.67
N HIS A 42 3.88 28.48 0.03
CA HIS A 42 4.66 27.26 0.04
C HIS A 42 6.03 27.50 -0.63
N PRO A 43 7.13 26.90 -0.11
CA PRO A 43 8.48 27.14 -0.62
C PRO A 43 8.66 26.71 -2.08
N ASP A 44 8.01 25.61 -2.46
CA ASP A 44 7.99 25.12 -3.85
C ASP A 44 6.73 25.56 -4.59
N ILE A 45 6.84 25.69 -5.92
CA ILE A 45 5.70 25.97 -6.79
C ILE A 45 4.75 24.77 -6.76
N VAL A 46 3.50 25.02 -6.37
CA VAL A 46 2.44 24.01 -6.31
C VAL A 46 1.47 24.19 -7.46
N VAL A 47 1.01 23.07 -7.98
CA VAL A 47 0.17 23.00 -9.15
C VAL A 47 -0.95 21.98 -8.96
N GLU A 48 -2.00 22.07 -9.76
CA GLU A 48 -3.10 21.10 -9.78
C GLU A 48 -3.41 20.69 -11.23
N THR A 49 -4.18 19.60 -11.41
CA THR A 49 -4.60 19.19 -12.75
C THR A 49 -5.54 20.25 -13.34
N ASN A 50 -5.49 20.44 -14.66
CA ASN A 50 -6.39 21.38 -15.34
C ASN A 50 -7.87 21.15 -15.01
N THR A 51 -8.29 19.89 -14.93
CA THR A 51 -9.65 19.51 -14.56
C THR A 51 -10.02 20.02 -13.17
N LEU A 52 -9.19 19.78 -12.17
CA LEU A 52 -9.43 20.30 -10.82
C LEU A 52 -9.36 21.83 -10.78
N SER A 53 -8.46 22.46 -11.53
CA SER A 53 -8.39 23.94 -11.59
C SER A 53 -9.59 24.61 -12.23
N SER A 54 -10.36 23.87 -13.03
CA SER A 54 -11.52 24.43 -13.73
C SER A 54 -12.70 24.71 -12.80
N VAL A 55 -12.67 24.18 -11.56
CA VAL A 55 -13.71 24.37 -10.56
C VAL A 55 -13.13 24.96 -9.27
N PRO A 56 -13.74 26.03 -8.72
CA PRO A 56 -13.31 26.56 -7.45
C PRO A 56 -13.74 25.63 -6.30
N PRO A 57 -12.97 25.56 -5.20
CA PRO A 57 -13.46 24.98 -3.96
C PRO A 57 -14.59 25.85 -3.36
N PRO A 58 -15.38 25.36 -2.39
CA PRO A 58 -16.45 26.15 -1.80
C PRO A 58 -15.91 27.32 -0.96
N ASP A 59 -16.80 28.26 -0.63
CA ASP A 59 -16.46 29.37 0.24
C ASP A 59 -15.99 28.90 1.62
N ILE A 60 -14.98 29.60 2.15
CA ILE A 60 -14.43 29.34 3.48
C ILE A 60 -15.36 29.95 4.53
N THR A 61 -15.92 29.11 5.39
CA THR A 61 -16.74 29.50 6.54
C THR A 61 -16.10 29.14 7.88
N TYR A 62 -15.11 28.25 7.87
CA TYR A 62 -14.43 27.81 9.10
C TYR A 62 -13.32 28.76 9.55
N THR A 63 -13.26 29.02 10.87
CA THR A 63 -12.19 29.82 11.50
C THR A 63 -11.30 28.94 12.38
N LEU A 64 -10.01 28.89 12.04
CA LEU A 64 -8.99 28.13 12.78
C LEU A 64 -8.77 28.70 14.19
N SER A 65 -8.43 27.82 15.13
CA SER A 65 -7.92 28.13 16.47
C SER A 65 -6.41 27.99 16.58
N ILE A 66 -5.73 27.52 15.54
CA ILE A 66 -4.26 27.54 15.42
C ILE A 66 -3.74 28.98 15.66
N PRO A 67 -2.73 29.18 16.53
CA PRO A 67 -2.24 30.51 16.87
C PRO A 67 -1.76 31.32 15.65
N PRO A 68 -2.04 32.64 15.60
CA PRO A 68 -1.54 33.51 14.54
C PRO A 68 -0.01 33.51 14.42
N SER A 69 0.71 33.30 15.53
CA SER A 69 2.17 33.16 15.53
C SER A 69 2.62 32.01 14.64
N SER A 70 2.03 30.82 14.79
CA SER A 70 2.33 29.62 13.99
C SER A 70 2.00 29.79 12.50
N ILE A 71 0.96 30.58 12.20
CA ILE A 71 0.57 30.93 10.83
C ILE A 71 1.59 31.90 10.21
N SER A 72 1.96 32.95 10.95
CA SER A 72 2.87 34.00 10.47
C SER A 72 4.32 33.54 10.33
N SER A 73 4.76 32.58 11.14
CA SER A 73 6.10 32.00 11.07
C SER A 73 6.26 30.96 9.94
N GLY A 74 5.18 30.64 9.22
CA GLY A 74 5.22 29.72 8.07
C GLY A 74 5.47 28.26 8.43
N LEU A 75 5.21 27.85 9.68
CA LEU A 75 5.28 26.43 10.08
C LEU A 75 4.30 25.56 9.29
N LEU A 76 3.15 26.16 8.96
CA LEU A 76 2.20 25.68 7.97
C LEU A 76 2.10 26.72 6.84
N SER A 77 2.27 26.26 5.60
CA SER A 77 2.07 27.11 4.42
C SER A 77 0.59 27.44 4.22
N ALA A 78 0.30 28.51 3.48
CA ALA A 78 -1.05 28.96 3.14
C ALA A 78 -1.91 27.82 2.56
N LEU A 79 -1.33 27.02 1.65
CA LEU A 79 -2.03 25.88 1.04
C LEU A 79 -2.31 24.74 2.05
N GLN A 80 -1.44 24.55 3.04
CA GLN A 80 -1.68 23.55 4.09
C GLN A 80 -2.78 24.04 5.04
N LEU A 81 -2.77 25.32 5.41
CA LEU A 81 -3.82 25.95 6.21
C LEU A 81 -5.18 25.89 5.50
N GLU A 82 -5.22 26.15 4.20
CA GLU A 82 -6.42 26.00 3.38
C GLU A 82 -6.98 24.56 3.42
N ALA A 83 -6.11 23.55 3.30
CA ALA A 83 -6.55 22.15 3.41
C ALA A 83 -7.06 21.81 4.82
N ILE A 84 -6.45 22.36 5.87
CA ILE A 84 -6.92 22.20 7.26
C ILE A 84 -8.30 22.84 7.43
N ILE A 85 -8.51 24.06 6.89
CA ILE A 85 -9.79 24.76 6.90
C ILE A 85 -10.88 23.90 6.24
N TYR A 86 -10.65 23.42 5.02
CA TYR A 86 -11.64 22.60 4.32
C TYR A 86 -11.90 21.28 5.04
N ALA A 87 -10.88 20.63 5.59
CA ALA A 87 -11.07 19.44 6.40
C ALA A 87 -11.97 19.72 7.61
N CYS A 88 -11.70 20.80 8.35
CA CYS A 88 -12.49 21.17 9.52
C CYS A 88 -13.92 21.58 9.18
N GLN A 89 -14.12 22.33 8.09
CA GLN A 89 -15.43 22.72 7.57
C GLN A 89 -16.24 21.47 7.18
N GLN A 90 -15.63 20.56 6.43
CA GLN A 90 -16.28 19.31 6.03
C GLN A 90 -16.63 18.44 7.23
N HIS A 91 -15.79 18.46 8.27
CA HIS A 91 -16.08 17.77 9.52
C HIS A 91 -17.26 18.36 10.29
N GLU A 92 -17.82 19.52 9.95
CA GLU A 92 -19.06 20.02 10.56
C GLU A 92 -20.32 19.37 9.96
N VAL A 93 -20.21 18.79 8.76
CA VAL A 93 -21.32 18.14 8.06
C VAL A 93 -21.62 16.76 8.65
N ILE A 94 -22.92 16.49 8.87
CA ILE A 94 -23.44 15.16 9.21
C ILE A 94 -24.20 14.63 7.99
N LEU A 95 -23.75 13.49 7.47
CA LEU A 95 -24.38 12.78 6.36
C LEU A 95 -25.76 12.25 6.77
N GLN A 96 -26.61 11.96 5.78
CA GLN A 96 -27.98 11.50 6.03
C GLN A 96 -28.07 10.17 6.78
N ASN A 97 -27.02 9.35 6.72
CA ASN A 97 -26.91 8.11 7.49
C ASN A 97 -26.49 8.35 8.97
N GLY A 98 -26.43 9.60 9.43
CA GLY A 98 -26.07 9.99 10.79
C GLY A 98 -24.56 10.03 11.08
N GLN A 99 -23.73 9.71 10.09
CA GLN A 99 -22.28 9.72 10.21
C GLN A 99 -21.70 11.09 9.85
N ARG A 100 -20.67 11.54 10.56
CA ARG A 100 -19.94 12.77 10.21
C ARG A 100 -19.20 12.62 8.87
N ALA A 101 -19.26 13.62 7.99
CA ALA A 101 -18.54 13.57 6.73
C ALA A 101 -17.02 13.53 6.94
N GLY A 102 -16.32 12.87 6.02
CA GLY A 102 -14.87 12.77 5.97
C GLY A 102 -14.28 13.69 4.91
N PHE A 103 -12.97 13.85 4.94
CA PHE A 103 -12.21 14.69 4.02
C PHE A 103 -11.05 13.89 3.39
N LEU A 104 -10.81 14.08 2.09
CA LEU A 104 -9.73 13.45 1.35
C LEU A 104 -8.63 14.46 1.00
N ILE A 105 -7.42 14.19 1.50
CA ILE A 105 -6.19 14.89 1.11
C ILE A 105 -5.50 14.04 0.03
N GLY A 106 -5.61 14.51 -1.20
CA GLY A 106 -4.96 13.95 -2.40
C GLY A 106 -3.66 14.66 -2.80
N ASP A 107 -3.09 15.49 -1.94
CA ASP A 107 -1.83 16.17 -2.25
C ASP A 107 -0.69 15.17 -2.54
N GLY A 108 0.18 15.51 -3.48
CA GLY A 108 1.33 14.73 -3.89
C GLY A 108 2.42 14.64 -2.81
N ALA A 109 3.46 13.88 -3.09
CA ALA A 109 4.68 13.91 -2.28
C ALA A 109 5.30 15.32 -2.32
N GLY A 110 5.93 15.73 -1.22
CA GLY A 110 6.59 17.04 -1.11
C GLY A 110 5.69 18.22 -0.74
N VAL A 111 4.37 18.15 -0.96
CA VAL A 111 3.41 19.20 -0.55
C VAL A 111 3.23 19.30 0.98
N GLY A 112 3.67 18.28 1.72
CA GLY A 112 3.64 18.26 3.19
C GLY A 112 2.34 17.74 3.80
N LYS A 113 1.72 16.70 3.20
CA LYS A 113 0.54 16.00 3.74
C LYS A 113 0.63 15.67 5.23
N GLY A 114 1.79 15.18 5.69
CA GLY A 114 2.00 14.83 7.09
C GLY A 114 1.83 16.03 8.03
N ARG A 115 2.39 17.20 7.66
CA ARG A 115 2.15 18.47 8.39
C ARG A 115 0.70 18.93 8.31
N THR A 116 0.03 18.78 7.16
CA THR A 116 -1.41 19.07 7.04
C THR A 116 -2.23 18.22 8.01
N VAL A 117 -1.97 16.92 8.06
CA VAL A 117 -2.62 15.98 8.99
C VAL A 117 -2.34 16.37 10.45
N ALA A 118 -1.08 16.67 10.78
CA ALA A 118 -0.69 17.14 12.10
C ALA A 118 -1.43 18.43 12.47
N GLY A 119 -1.61 19.36 11.52
CA GLY A 119 -2.39 20.59 11.70
C GLY A 119 -3.87 20.35 11.96
N ILE A 120 -4.50 19.38 11.29
CA ILE A 120 -5.89 18.96 11.58
C ILE A 120 -6.00 18.39 13.01
N ILE A 121 -5.02 17.57 13.41
CA ILE A 121 -4.96 17.02 14.78
C ILE A 121 -4.79 18.15 15.79
N LEU A 122 -3.87 19.09 15.56
CA LEU A 122 -3.63 20.24 16.41
C LEU A 122 -4.90 21.09 16.58
N GLU A 123 -5.55 21.46 15.49
CA GLU A 123 -6.81 22.22 15.53
C GLU A 123 -7.88 21.49 16.35
N SER A 124 -8.03 20.18 16.12
CA SER A 124 -8.95 19.34 16.91
C SER A 124 -8.57 19.34 18.40
N PHE A 125 -7.28 19.28 18.72
CA PHE A 125 -6.75 19.28 20.09
C PHE A 125 -7.00 20.62 20.80
N LEU A 126 -6.86 21.73 20.08
CA LEU A 126 -7.16 23.09 20.57
C LEU A 126 -8.66 23.28 20.86
N LYS A 127 -9.53 22.61 20.10
CA LYS A 127 -10.99 22.55 20.35
C LYS A 127 -11.38 21.56 21.47
N GLY A 128 -10.42 21.07 22.27
CA GLY A 128 -10.68 20.20 23.41
C GLY A 128 -10.81 18.70 23.09
N ARG A 129 -10.59 18.28 21.83
CA ARG A 129 -10.65 16.87 21.43
C ARG A 129 -9.27 16.25 21.53
N LYS A 130 -8.99 15.69 22.70
CA LYS A 130 -7.64 15.32 23.13
C LYS A 130 -7.17 13.91 22.71
N ARG A 131 -7.91 13.25 21.81
CA ARG A 131 -7.61 11.90 21.34
C ARG A 131 -7.73 11.84 19.83
N ALA A 132 -6.68 11.38 19.16
CA ALA A 132 -6.67 11.13 17.72
C ALA A 132 -6.11 9.74 17.41
N LEU A 133 -6.61 9.11 16.34
CA LEU A 133 -6.08 7.88 15.78
C LEU A 133 -5.30 8.21 14.50
N TRP A 134 -4.10 7.64 14.36
CA TRP A 134 -3.31 7.76 13.13
C TRP A 134 -2.94 6.37 12.64
N PHE A 135 -3.57 5.94 11.55
CA PHE A 135 -3.28 4.67 10.89
C PHE A 135 -2.37 4.88 9.70
N SER A 136 -1.28 4.11 9.61
CA SER A 136 -0.37 4.12 8.46
C SER A 136 0.13 2.71 8.12
N VAL A 137 1.08 2.61 7.18
CA VAL A 137 1.51 1.33 6.58
C VAL A 137 2.61 0.63 7.39
N SER A 138 3.48 1.39 8.06
CA SER A 138 4.57 0.88 8.89
C SER A 138 4.59 1.56 10.26
N ASN A 139 5.12 0.86 11.27
CA ASN A 139 5.34 1.44 12.60
C ASN A 139 6.45 2.51 12.59
N ASP A 140 7.35 2.50 11.61
CA ASP A 140 8.45 3.47 11.52
C ASP A 140 7.94 4.88 11.21
N LEU A 141 6.83 4.98 10.48
CA LEU A 141 6.15 6.24 10.16
C LEU A 141 5.56 6.93 11.40
N LYS A 142 5.60 6.29 12.57
CA LYS A 142 5.30 6.93 13.86
C LYS A 142 6.29 8.06 14.15
N TYR A 143 7.56 7.93 13.76
CA TYR A 143 8.57 8.98 13.96
C TYR A 143 8.37 10.14 12.99
N ASP A 144 7.87 9.87 11.77
CA ASP A 144 7.41 10.91 10.85
C ASP A 144 6.23 11.69 11.43
N ALA A 145 5.22 11.01 11.99
CA ALA A 145 4.10 11.68 12.66
C ALA A 145 4.55 12.55 13.84
N GLU A 146 5.52 12.08 14.64
CA GLU A 146 6.13 12.88 15.71
C GLU A 146 6.91 14.08 15.18
N ARG A 147 7.66 13.91 14.08
CA ARG A 147 8.36 15.00 13.41
C ARG A 147 7.37 16.04 12.91
N ASP A 148 6.31 15.62 12.23
CA ASP A 148 5.35 16.52 11.61
C ASP A 148 4.59 17.34 12.67
N LEU A 149 4.31 16.78 13.85
CA LEU A 149 3.78 17.53 15.01
C LEU A 149 4.80 18.52 15.59
N ARG A 150 6.07 18.14 15.69
CA ARG A 150 7.14 19.05 16.17
C ARG A 150 7.38 20.20 15.19
N ASP A 151 7.38 19.91 13.89
CA ASP A 151 7.60 20.89 12.82
C ASP A 151 6.55 22.02 12.83
N ILE A 152 5.36 21.76 13.38
CA ILE A 152 4.29 22.75 13.52
C ILE A 152 4.16 23.33 14.94
N ASP A 153 5.19 23.17 15.76
CA ASP A 153 5.26 23.63 17.16
C ASP A 153 4.16 23.02 18.06
N ALA A 154 3.85 21.73 17.85
CA ALA A 154 2.93 20.95 18.69
C ALA A 154 3.60 19.76 19.42
N PRO A 155 4.78 19.92 20.05
CA PRO A 155 5.51 18.82 20.70
C PRO A 155 4.78 18.25 21.93
N ASN A 156 3.81 18.98 22.47
CA ASN A 156 3.01 18.59 23.63
C ASN A 156 1.92 17.57 23.31
N ILE A 157 1.72 17.19 22.04
CA ILE A 157 0.80 16.13 21.64
C ILE A 157 1.61 14.82 21.51
N PRO A 158 1.58 13.93 22.51
CA PRO A 158 2.38 12.71 22.47
C PRO A 158 1.83 11.71 21.44
N VAL A 159 2.74 10.94 20.82
CA VAL A 159 2.38 9.87 19.88
C VAL A 159 2.70 8.51 20.49
N PHE A 160 1.67 7.72 20.76
CA PHE A 160 1.77 6.40 21.36
C PHE A 160 1.67 5.31 20.30
N ALA A 161 2.65 4.41 20.23
CA ALA A 161 2.61 3.30 19.31
C ALA A 161 1.80 2.13 19.89
N LEU A 162 0.71 1.73 19.22
CA LEU A 162 -0.20 0.68 19.70
C LEU A 162 0.50 -0.66 19.95
N ASN A 163 1.50 -1.01 19.13
CA ASN A 163 2.28 -2.24 19.27
C ASN A 163 3.08 -2.30 20.59
N LYS A 164 3.45 -1.16 21.17
CA LYS A 164 4.15 -1.06 22.47
C LYS A 164 3.19 -1.10 23.66
N ILE A 165 1.88 -0.99 23.42
CA ILE A 165 0.85 -1.04 24.46
C ILE A 165 0.35 -2.48 24.58
N LYS A 166 0.31 -3.01 25.81
CA LYS A 166 -0.19 -4.37 26.09
C LYS A 166 -1.70 -4.48 25.81
N TYR A 167 -2.18 -5.67 25.49
CA TYR A 167 -3.61 -5.89 25.25
C TYR A 167 -4.45 -5.64 26.51
N GLY A 168 -5.50 -4.83 26.38
CA GLY A 168 -6.39 -4.46 27.49
C GLY A 168 -5.87 -3.29 28.33
N ASP A 169 -4.64 -2.82 28.09
CA ASP A 169 -4.16 -1.58 28.65
C ASP A 169 -4.76 -0.39 27.88
N MET A 170 -5.45 0.47 28.63
CA MET A 170 -6.06 1.70 28.15
C MET A 170 -5.58 2.92 28.94
N ALA A 171 -4.56 2.75 29.79
CA ALA A 171 -4.06 3.79 30.68
C ALA A 171 -3.39 4.96 29.93
N THR A 172 -3.36 4.93 28.60
CA THR A 172 -2.75 5.98 27.80
C THR A 172 -3.49 7.31 27.92
N SER A 173 -2.65 8.30 28.18
CA SER A 173 -2.92 9.72 28.24
C SER A 173 -3.48 10.24 26.91
N GLU A 174 -4.06 11.43 26.97
CA GLU A 174 -4.42 12.22 25.79
C GLU A 174 -3.27 12.34 24.78
N GLY A 175 -3.57 12.31 23.48
CA GLY A 175 -2.58 12.33 22.41
C GLY A 175 -3.02 11.60 21.13
N VAL A 176 -2.04 11.21 20.33
CA VAL A 176 -2.22 10.41 19.10
C VAL A 176 -1.91 8.95 19.40
N LEU A 177 -2.87 8.05 19.15
CA LEU A 177 -2.61 6.62 19.11
C LEU A 177 -2.27 6.22 17.67
N PHE A 178 -1.00 5.88 17.45
CA PHE A 178 -0.45 5.46 16.17
C PHE A 178 -0.51 3.94 16.01
N ALA A 179 -1.00 3.45 14.88
CA ALA A 179 -1.12 2.03 14.60
C ALA A 179 -0.94 1.72 13.12
N THR A 180 -0.50 0.51 12.79
CA THR A 180 -0.53 0.04 11.40
C THR A 180 -1.91 -0.50 11.03
N TYR A 181 -2.24 -0.50 9.74
CA TYR A 181 -3.44 -1.21 9.26
C TYR A 181 -3.44 -2.69 9.62
N SER A 182 -2.27 -3.34 9.63
CA SER A 182 -2.13 -4.75 10.06
C SER A 182 -2.42 -4.94 11.55
N ALA A 183 -2.17 -3.93 12.39
CA ALA A 183 -2.47 -4.02 13.81
C ALA A 183 -3.99 -4.10 14.08
N LEU A 184 -4.84 -3.53 13.22
CA LEU A 184 -6.31 -3.56 13.39
C LEU A 184 -6.89 -4.97 13.45
N ILE A 185 -6.28 -5.91 12.72
CA ILE A 185 -6.69 -7.32 12.67
C ILE A 185 -5.99 -8.20 13.71
N GLY A 186 -5.17 -7.60 14.58
CA GLY A 186 -4.44 -8.30 15.63
C GLY A 186 -5.36 -8.82 16.74
N GLU A 187 -5.12 -10.06 17.16
CA GLU A 187 -5.82 -10.73 18.24
C GLU A 187 -4.85 -11.40 19.22
N SER A 188 -5.28 -11.57 20.46
CA SER A 188 -4.57 -12.29 21.51
C SER A 188 -5.52 -13.21 22.26
N GLN A 189 -5.02 -14.39 22.62
CA GLN A 189 -5.70 -15.41 23.44
C GLN A 189 -5.03 -15.58 24.82
N ALA A 190 -4.08 -14.71 25.16
CA ALA A 190 -3.35 -14.80 26.42
C ALA A 190 -4.31 -14.66 27.62
N GLY A 191 -4.25 -15.62 28.56
CA GLY A 191 -5.09 -15.62 29.76
C GLY A 191 -6.55 -16.04 29.55
N GLY A 192 -6.86 -16.77 28.48
CA GLY A 192 -8.20 -17.35 28.25
C GLY A 192 -9.29 -16.36 27.84
N GLN A 193 -8.97 -15.07 27.69
CA GLN A 193 -9.86 -14.04 27.17
C GLN A 193 -9.46 -13.66 25.74
N HIS A 194 -10.41 -13.78 24.80
CA HIS A 194 -10.20 -13.29 23.44
C HIS A 194 -10.20 -11.76 23.42
N ARG A 195 -9.03 -11.16 23.10
CA ARG A 195 -8.85 -9.71 23.02
C ARG A 195 -8.42 -9.32 21.62
N THR A 196 -9.10 -8.34 21.03
CA THR A 196 -8.74 -7.80 19.70
C THR A 196 -8.18 -6.38 19.82
N ARG A 197 -7.26 -6.01 18.93
CA ARG A 197 -6.73 -4.64 18.86
C ARG A 197 -7.81 -3.64 18.50
N LEU A 198 -8.74 -4.01 17.62
CA LEU A 198 -9.89 -3.16 17.30
C LEU A 198 -10.71 -2.84 18.54
N LYS A 199 -11.02 -3.83 19.40
CA LYS A 199 -11.74 -3.58 20.64
C LYS A 199 -10.95 -2.65 21.58
N GLN A 200 -9.66 -2.89 21.75
CA GLN A 200 -8.81 -2.02 22.55
C GLN A 200 -8.80 -0.56 22.04
N ILE A 201 -8.72 -0.35 20.73
CA ILE A 201 -8.80 0.99 20.12
C ILE A 201 -10.16 1.64 20.42
N LEU A 202 -11.25 0.91 20.25
CA LEU A 202 -12.60 1.40 20.53
C LEU A 202 -12.77 1.78 22.00
N ASP A 203 -12.29 0.94 22.91
CA ASP A 203 -12.36 1.21 24.33
C ASP A 203 -11.48 2.45 24.70
N TRP A 204 -10.31 2.61 24.06
CA TRP A 204 -9.46 3.81 24.19
C TRP A 204 -10.13 5.09 23.68
N CYS A 205 -10.92 5.00 22.60
CA CYS A 205 -11.65 6.14 22.05
C CYS A 205 -12.72 6.68 23.01
N LYS A 206 -13.19 5.85 23.96
CA LYS A 206 -14.32 6.12 24.86
C LYS A 206 -15.65 6.29 24.10
N PRO A 207 -16.80 6.22 24.80
CA PRO A 207 -18.10 6.52 24.19
C PRO A 207 -18.16 7.93 23.61
N ASN A 208 -18.94 8.11 22.54
CA ASN A 208 -19.15 9.40 21.86
C ASN A 208 -17.88 10.06 21.29
N PHE A 209 -16.84 9.28 21.02
CA PHE A 209 -15.62 9.77 20.39
C PHE A 209 -15.91 10.61 19.15
N ASP A 210 -15.46 11.86 19.19
CA ASP A 210 -15.54 12.81 18.08
C ASP A 210 -14.16 13.31 17.63
N GLY A 211 -13.09 12.66 18.09
CA GLY A 211 -11.72 12.97 17.69
C GLY A 211 -11.42 12.62 16.22
N VAL A 212 -10.19 12.94 15.80
CA VAL A 212 -9.72 12.71 14.43
C VAL A 212 -9.31 11.26 14.24
N ILE A 213 -9.67 10.68 13.09
CA ILE A 213 -9.15 9.39 12.61
C ILE A 213 -8.49 9.64 11.26
N VAL A 214 -7.18 9.46 11.22
CA VAL A 214 -6.38 9.58 10.00
C VAL A 214 -6.15 8.20 9.42
N PHE A 215 -6.47 8.05 8.14
CA PHE A 215 -6.06 6.91 7.32
C PHE A 215 -5.01 7.39 6.33
N ASP A 216 -3.75 7.28 6.73
CA ASP A 216 -2.57 7.68 5.98
C ASP A 216 -2.05 6.57 5.08
N GLU A 217 -1.64 6.92 3.87
CA GLU A 217 -1.33 5.99 2.77
C GLU A 217 -2.40 4.90 2.58
N CYS A 218 -3.66 5.33 2.68
CA CYS A 218 -4.84 4.45 2.65
C CYS A 218 -5.03 3.65 1.34
N HIS A 219 -4.25 3.97 0.30
CA HIS A 219 -4.13 3.17 -0.91
C HIS A 219 -3.58 1.74 -0.64
N LYS A 220 -3.06 1.41 0.55
CA LYS A 220 -2.76 0.01 0.92
C LYS A 220 -4.00 -0.76 1.43
N ALA A 221 -5.11 -0.08 1.70
CA ALA A 221 -6.38 -0.68 2.14
C ALA A 221 -7.40 -0.90 0.99
N LYS A 222 -6.95 -0.83 -0.28
CA LYS A 222 -7.78 -0.91 -1.52
C LYS A 222 -8.75 -2.09 -1.56
N ASN A 223 -8.40 -3.22 -0.96
CA ASN A 223 -9.20 -4.44 -0.97
C ASN A 223 -10.17 -4.50 0.22
N ALA A 224 -10.98 -3.46 0.45
CA ALA A 224 -11.72 -3.35 1.71
C ALA A 224 -12.87 -4.34 1.89
N THR A 225 -13.44 -4.85 0.80
CA THR A 225 -14.45 -5.90 0.81
C THR A 225 -13.86 -7.30 0.95
N SER A 226 -12.66 -7.55 0.43
CA SER A 226 -12.07 -8.89 0.33
C SER A 226 -11.03 -9.19 1.40
N THR A 227 -10.47 -8.18 2.07
CA THR A 227 -9.47 -8.37 3.14
C THR A 227 -10.05 -8.18 4.54
N LYS A 228 -9.55 -8.96 5.51
CA LYS A 228 -9.84 -8.72 6.94
C LYS A 228 -9.52 -7.28 7.36
N MET A 229 -8.45 -6.72 6.77
CA MET A 229 -7.96 -5.38 7.04
C MET A 229 -8.97 -4.30 6.69
N GLY A 230 -9.45 -4.24 5.44
CA GLY A 230 -10.39 -3.17 5.10
C GLY A 230 -11.79 -3.37 5.66
N LYS A 231 -12.21 -4.60 5.98
CA LYS A 231 -13.38 -4.83 6.83
C LYS A 231 -13.22 -4.20 8.21
N ALA A 232 -12.04 -4.34 8.84
CA ALA A 232 -11.75 -3.71 10.13
C ALA A 232 -11.74 -2.17 10.04
N VAL A 233 -11.23 -1.60 8.95
CA VAL A 233 -11.27 -0.14 8.69
C VAL A 233 -12.72 0.36 8.56
N LEU A 234 -13.57 -0.34 7.82
CA LEU A 234 -14.99 0.01 7.69
C LEU A 234 -15.74 -0.17 9.03
N ASP A 235 -15.46 -1.26 9.75
CA ASP A 235 -16.07 -1.54 11.06
C ASP A 235 -15.71 -0.47 12.11
N LEU A 236 -14.44 -0.02 12.14
CA LEU A 236 -14.01 1.09 12.99
C LEU A 236 -14.80 2.37 12.70
N GLN A 237 -14.95 2.74 11.42
CA GLN A 237 -15.69 3.93 11.00
C GLN A 237 -17.18 3.85 11.37
N ASN A 238 -17.78 2.66 11.25
CA ASN A 238 -19.17 2.43 11.61
C ASN A 238 -19.41 2.51 13.12
N LYS A 239 -18.48 1.99 13.93
CA LYS A 239 -18.56 2.03 15.39
C LYS A 239 -18.25 3.41 15.98
N LEU A 240 -17.59 4.28 15.22
CA LEU A 240 -17.26 5.66 15.61
C LEU A 240 -17.96 6.68 14.68
N PRO A 241 -19.31 6.77 14.69
CA PRO A 241 -20.06 7.58 13.73
C PRO A 241 -19.80 9.08 13.85
N ARG A 242 -19.37 9.57 15.02
CA ARG A 242 -19.10 11.00 15.29
C ARG A 242 -17.66 11.41 15.01
N ALA A 243 -16.77 10.47 14.70
CA ALA A 243 -15.36 10.72 14.43
C ALA A 243 -15.15 11.58 13.18
N ARG A 244 -14.05 12.34 13.21
CA ARG A 244 -13.58 13.23 12.13
C ARG A 244 -12.59 12.50 11.25
N VAL A 245 -13.08 11.93 10.15
CA VAL A 245 -12.25 11.06 9.30
C VAL A 245 -11.48 11.88 8.27
N VAL A 246 -10.18 11.62 8.18
CA VAL A 246 -9.29 12.16 7.16
C VAL A 246 -8.66 11.00 6.41
N TYR A 247 -8.85 10.96 5.09
CA TYR A 247 -8.15 10.05 4.21
C TYR A 247 -6.98 10.81 3.60
N ALA A 248 -5.74 10.33 3.78
CA ALA A 248 -4.56 10.93 3.17
C ALA A 248 -3.98 9.95 2.16
N SER A 249 -4.09 10.27 0.86
CA SER A 249 -3.51 9.48 -0.22
C SER A 249 -3.46 10.27 -1.52
N ALA A 250 -2.25 10.44 -2.07
CA ALA A 250 -2.02 11.13 -3.35
C ALA A 250 -2.78 10.48 -4.53
N THR A 251 -3.07 9.17 -4.43
CA THR A 251 -3.74 8.39 -5.47
C THR A 251 -5.16 7.97 -5.08
N GLY A 252 -5.73 8.60 -4.04
CA GLY A 252 -6.99 8.19 -3.44
C GLY A 252 -8.19 8.26 -4.39
N ALA A 253 -8.18 9.25 -5.30
CA ALA A 253 -9.24 9.50 -6.28
C ALA A 253 -8.80 9.21 -7.73
N SER A 254 -7.82 8.30 -7.93
CA SER A 254 -7.34 7.96 -9.27
C SER A 254 -8.05 6.74 -9.89
N GLU A 255 -8.42 5.75 -9.06
CA GLU A 255 -9.10 4.54 -9.51
C GLU A 255 -10.35 4.29 -8.62
N PRO A 256 -11.54 4.10 -9.19
CA PRO A 256 -12.78 3.96 -8.42
C PRO A 256 -12.76 2.83 -7.39
N LYS A 257 -12.14 1.68 -7.75
CA LYS A 257 -11.98 0.52 -6.86
C LYS A 257 -11.25 0.87 -5.56
N ASN A 258 -10.34 1.84 -5.61
CA ASN A 258 -9.51 2.23 -4.48
C ASN A 258 -10.23 3.16 -3.49
N MET A 259 -11.50 3.51 -3.74
CA MET A 259 -12.27 4.42 -2.91
C MET A 259 -13.13 3.72 -1.88
N ILE A 260 -13.30 2.40 -1.94
CA ILE A 260 -14.30 1.65 -1.16
C ILE A 260 -14.26 1.90 0.36
N TYR A 261 -13.09 2.12 0.95
CA TYR A 261 -12.94 2.41 2.38
C TYR A 261 -13.27 3.87 2.75
N MET A 262 -13.40 4.75 1.75
CA MET A 262 -13.70 6.18 1.89
C MET A 262 -15.21 6.44 2.01
N SER A 263 -15.93 5.58 2.75
CA SER A 263 -17.39 5.64 2.86
C SER A 263 -17.91 6.95 3.48
N ARG A 264 -17.05 7.71 4.16
CA ARG A 264 -17.41 8.98 4.81
C ARG A 264 -17.36 10.18 3.88
N LEU A 265 -16.93 10.01 2.62
CA LEU A 265 -17.04 11.07 1.62
C LEU A 265 -18.50 11.34 1.23
N GLY A 266 -19.41 10.38 1.43
CA GLY A 266 -20.83 10.57 1.14
C GLY A 266 -21.16 10.58 -0.37
N ILE A 267 -20.32 9.95 -1.19
CA ILE A 267 -20.55 9.80 -2.64
C ILE A 267 -21.59 8.70 -2.91
N TRP A 268 -21.59 7.66 -2.08
CA TRP A 268 -22.59 6.58 -2.08
C TRP A 268 -23.21 6.40 -0.70
N GLY A 269 -24.33 5.69 -0.65
CA GLY A 269 -25.11 5.42 0.55
C GLY A 269 -26.43 6.21 0.60
N GLN A 270 -27.05 6.21 1.77
CA GLN A 270 -28.33 6.86 2.00
C GLN A 270 -28.26 8.36 1.66
N GLY A 271 -29.20 8.84 0.84
CA GLY A 271 -29.26 10.23 0.43
C GLY A 271 -28.45 10.60 -0.80
N THR A 272 -27.77 9.65 -1.41
CA THR A 272 -26.91 9.87 -2.59
C THR A 272 -27.52 9.19 -3.84
N PRO A 273 -27.08 9.56 -5.06
CA PRO A 273 -27.50 8.89 -6.29
C PRO A 273 -27.10 7.41 -6.35
N PHE A 274 -26.06 7.00 -5.63
CA PHE A 274 -25.53 5.63 -5.62
C PHE A 274 -25.85 4.95 -4.28
N LYS A 275 -26.78 3.98 -4.27
CA LYS A 275 -27.19 3.33 -3.01
C LYS A 275 -26.04 2.55 -2.36
N THR A 276 -25.22 1.90 -3.18
CA THR A 276 -24.07 1.09 -2.76
C THR A 276 -22.79 1.51 -3.48
N PHE A 277 -21.64 1.06 -2.96
CA PHE A 277 -20.35 1.24 -3.64
C PHE A 277 -20.31 0.53 -5.00
N ASP A 278 -20.95 -0.64 -5.13
CA ASP A 278 -20.99 -1.39 -6.39
C ASP A 278 -21.78 -0.63 -7.46
N ASP A 279 -22.86 0.06 -7.08
CA ASP A 279 -23.62 0.93 -8.00
C ASP A 279 -22.75 2.09 -8.51
N PHE A 280 -21.98 2.71 -7.62
CA PHE A 280 -21.00 3.75 -7.96
C PHE A 280 -19.92 3.20 -8.89
N LEU A 281 -19.28 2.09 -8.51
CA LEU A 281 -18.21 1.45 -9.26
C LEU A 281 -18.65 1.13 -10.69
N HIS A 282 -19.81 0.47 -10.84
CA HIS A 282 -20.35 0.11 -12.14
C HIS A 282 -20.63 1.34 -13.02
N ALA A 283 -21.17 2.42 -12.43
CA ALA A 283 -21.47 3.64 -13.15
C ALA A 283 -20.20 4.34 -13.67
N ILE A 284 -19.12 4.36 -12.88
CA ILE A 284 -17.86 5.00 -13.25
C ILE A 284 -17.06 4.12 -14.22
N GLU A 285 -16.93 2.82 -13.98
CA GLU A 285 -16.20 1.90 -14.88
C GLU A 285 -16.77 1.89 -16.29
N LYS A 286 -18.11 1.92 -16.43
CA LYS A 286 -18.77 2.00 -17.74
C LYS A 286 -18.43 3.26 -18.53
N ARG A 287 -18.13 4.37 -17.84
CA ARG A 287 -17.85 5.68 -18.44
C ARG A 287 -16.36 6.01 -18.52
N GLY A 288 -15.51 5.18 -17.92
CA GLY A 288 -14.05 5.28 -17.99
C GLY A 288 -13.46 6.45 -17.19
N VAL A 289 -12.20 6.77 -17.49
CA VAL A 289 -11.38 7.73 -16.73
C VAL A 289 -11.96 9.15 -16.65
N GLY A 290 -12.66 9.61 -17.70
CA GLY A 290 -13.28 10.95 -17.69
C GLY A 290 -14.41 11.08 -16.65
N ALA A 291 -15.12 9.99 -16.34
CA ALA A 291 -16.11 10.02 -15.26
C ALA A 291 -15.46 10.16 -13.89
N MET A 292 -14.27 9.59 -13.69
CA MET A 292 -13.52 9.75 -12.44
C MET A 292 -13.04 11.19 -12.24
N GLU A 293 -12.66 11.88 -13.32
CA GLU A 293 -12.31 13.30 -13.26
C GLU A 293 -13.51 14.18 -12.87
N ILE A 294 -14.71 13.85 -13.37
CA ILE A 294 -15.95 14.54 -12.98
C ILE A 294 -16.25 14.34 -11.48
N VAL A 295 -16.09 13.11 -10.98
CA VAL A 295 -16.25 12.82 -9.55
C VAL A 295 -15.24 13.63 -8.73
N ALA A 296 -13.98 13.69 -9.16
CA ALA A 296 -12.95 14.48 -8.48
C ALA A 296 -13.27 15.98 -8.46
N MET A 297 -13.79 16.53 -9.56
CA MET A 297 -14.26 17.93 -9.62
C MET A 297 -15.43 18.18 -8.67
N ASP A 298 -16.44 17.30 -8.66
CA ASP A 298 -17.60 17.39 -7.76
C ASP A 298 -17.19 17.32 -6.28
N MET A 299 -16.23 16.46 -5.96
CA MET A 299 -15.64 16.35 -4.63
C MET A 299 -14.89 17.63 -4.21
N LYS A 300 -14.18 18.29 -5.14
CA LYS A 300 -13.51 19.58 -4.86
C LYS A 300 -14.52 20.69 -4.61
N VAL A 301 -15.54 20.83 -5.46
CA VAL A 301 -16.62 21.83 -5.31
C VAL A 301 -17.39 21.63 -4.02
N SER A 302 -17.59 20.38 -3.61
CA SER A 302 -18.25 20.04 -2.34
C SER A 302 -17.36 20.25 -1.10
N GLY A 303 -16.09 20.62 -1.28
CA GLY A 303 -15.15 20.86 -0.18
C GLY A 303 -14.69 19.60 0.54
N MET A 304 -14.92 18.41 -0.03
CA MET A 304 -14.54 17.13 0.57
C MET A 304 -13.18 16.61 0.09
N TYR A 305 -12.59 17.27 -0.92
CA TYR A 305 -11.36 16.82 -1.57
C TYR A 305 -10.46 17.98 -1.99
N ILE A 306 -9.17 17.81 -1.76
CA ILE A 306 -8.13 18.66 -2.33
C ILE A 306 -6.98 17.80 -2.85
N ALA A 307 -6.44 18.13 -4.01
CA ALA A 307 -5.27 17.44 -4.56
C ALA A 307 -4.41 18.37 -5.39
N ARG A 308 -3.18 18.55 -4.91
CA ARG A 308 -2.16 19.41 -5.51
C ARG A 308 -0.85 18.66 -5.59
N GLN A 309 0.05 19.06 -6.46
CA GLN A 309 1.37 18.43 -6.63
C GLN A 309 2.45 19.50 -6.71
N LEU A 310 3.70 19.12 -6.48
CA LEU A 310 4.82 20.01 -6.77
C LEU A 310 4.95 20.17 -8.29
N SER A 311 5.27 21.39 -8.72
CA SER A 311 5.62 21.66 -10.10
C SER A 311 6.92 20.95 -10.46
N PHE A 312 6.97 20.37 -11.66
CA PHE A 312 8.22 19.92 -12.26
C PHE A 312 9.03 21.06 -12.90
N SER A 313 8.70 22.33 -12.61
CA SER A 313 9.49 23.47 -13.06
C SER A 313 10.94 23.33 -12.60
N GLY A 314 11.89 23.43 -13.55
CA GLY A 314 13.31 23.20 -13.29
C GLY A 314 13.76 21.74 -13.25
N VAL A 315 12.85 20.77 -13.44
CA VAL A 315 13.18 19.34 -13.52
C VAL A 315 13.33 18.90 -14.97
N SER A 316 14.48 18.31 -15.30
CA SER A 316 14.73 17.71 -16.62
C SER A 316 14.58 16.18 -16.56
N PHE A 317 13.77 15.62 -17.46
CA PHE A 317 13.62 14.17 -17.61
C PHE A 317 14.39 13.69 -18.83
N ARG A 318 15.15 12.61 -18.65
CA ARG A 318 15.86 11.93 -19.74
C ARG A 318 15.72 10.42 -19.57
N VAL A 319 15.27 9.76 -20.63
CA VAL A 319 15.29 8.29 -20.71
C VAL A 319 16.64 7.88 -21.31
N GLU A 320 17.43 7.13 -20.55
CA GLU A 320 18.68 6.57 -21.06
C GLU A 320 18.43 5.17 -21.64
N GLU A 321 18.53 5.06 -22.97
CA GLU A 321 18.49 3.78 -23.64
C GLU A 321 19.87 3.11 -23.61
N ILE A 322 19.95 1.93 -23.00
CA ILE A 322 21.20 1.20 -22.81
C ILE A 322 21.27 0.08 -23.84
N THR A 323 22.18 0.21 -24.79
CA THR A 323 22.42 -0.83 -25.78
C THR A 323 23.06 -2.06 -25.15
N LEU A 324 22.49 -3.25 -25.41
CA LEU A 324 23.08 -4.50 -24.96
C LEU A 324 24.38 -4.79 -25.72
N ASP A 325 25.50 -4.86 -24.99
CA ASP A 325 26.77 -5.25 -25.56
C ASP A 325 26.80 -6.74 -25.97
N LYS A 326 27.82 -7.11 -26.76
CA LYS A 326 27.93 -8.48 -27.30
C LYS A 326 28.11 -9.52 -26.20
N GLU A 327 28.81 -9.17 -25.12
CA GLU A 327 29.09 -10.07 -24.00
C GLU A 327 27.81 -10.37 -23.21
N PHE A 328 27.03 -9.34 -22.91
CA PHE A 328 25.75 -9.48 -22.24
C PHE A 328 24.74 -10.26 -23.08
N LYS A 329 24.69 -10.02 -24.40
CA LYS A 329 23.86 -10.83 -25.32
C LYS A 329 24.23 -12.31 -25.25
N LEU A 330 25.53 -12.64 -25.15
CA LEU A 330 25.99 -14.01 -24.99
C LEU A 330 25.52 -14.62 -23.66
N VAL A 331 25.66 -13.89 -22.55
CA VAL A 331 25.20 -14.32 -21.22
C VAL A 331 23.68 -14.53 -21.22
N TYR A 332 22.92 -13.58 -21.75
CA TYR A 332 21.46 -13.67 -21.85
C TYR A 332 21.01 -14.90 -22.65
N ASN A 333 21.61 -15.13 -23.81
CA ASN A 333 21.29 -16.29 -24.64
C ASN A 333 21.66 -17.61 -23.96
N LYS A 334 22.79 -17.68 -23.27
CA LYS A 334 23.18 -18.87 -22.47
C LYS A 334 22.19 -19.12 -21.34
N ALA A 335 21.78 -18.07 -20.63
CA ALA A 335 20.80 -18.18 -19.56
C ALA A 335 19.41 -18.62 -20.08
N ALA A 336 18.98 -18.11 -21.24
CA ALA A 336 17.74 -18.55 -21.88
C ALA A 336 17.76 -20.03 -22.27
N ARG A 337 18.90 -20.53 -22.77
CA ARG A 337 19.08 -21.97 -23.05
C ARG A 337 19.02 -22.80 -21.77
N LEU A 338 19.74 -22.37 -20.73
CA LEU A 338 19.73 -23.03 -19.42
C LEU A 338 18.30 -23.16 -18.87
N TRP A 339 17.51 -22.09 -18.93
CA TRP A 339 16.12 -22.12 -18.44
C TRP A 339 15.19 -22.97 -19.32
N ALA A 340 15.44 -23.05 -20.63
CA ALA A 340 14.71 -23.95 -21.52
C ALA A 340 14.99 -25.42 -21.19
N GLU A 341 16.26 -25.78 -20.97
CA GLU A 341 16.66 -27.12 -20.54
C GLU A 341 16.12 -27.46 -19.15
N ALA A 342 16.20 -26.51 -18.20
CA ALA A 342 15.65 -26.64 -16.87
C ALA A 342 14.13 -26.90 -16.90
N LEU A 343 13.39 -26.22 -17.79
CA LEU A 343 11.96 -26.45 -17.96
C LEU A 343 11.67 -27.89 -18.42
N GLU A 344 12.45 -28.40 -19.38
CA GLU A 344 12.28 -29.77 -19.87
C GLU A 344 12.51 -30.80 -18.76
N LEU A 345 13.62 -30.67 -18.03
CA LEU A 345 13.97 -31.55 -16.91
C LEU A 345 12.96 -31.46 -15.78
N PHE A 346 12.56 -30.25 -15.40
CA PHE A 346 11.56 -30.01 -14.37
C PHE A 346 10.20 -30.61 -14.74
N THR A 347 9.79 -30.48 -16.01
CA THR A 347 8.56 -31.10 -16.52
C THR A 347 8.61 -32.62 -16.42
N LYS A 348 9.73 -33.24 -16.79
CA LYS A 348 9.92 -34.70 -16.68
C LYS A 348 9.85 -35.15 -15.22
N ALA A 349 10.58 -34.49 -14.34
CA ALA A 349 10.57 -34.78 -12.91
C ALA A 349 9.16 -34.63 -12.30
N ALA A 350 8.45 -33.56 -12.62
CA ALA A 350 7.08 -33.32 -12.15
C ALA A 350 6.11 -34.42 -12.61
N LYS A 351 6.27 -34.94 -13.83
CA LYS A 351 5.48 -36.08 -14.33
C LYS A 351 5.81 -37.37 -13.59
N THR A 352 7.09 -37.69 -13.42
CA THR A 352 7.55 -38.89 -12.71
C THR A 352 7.07 -38.93 -11.26
N LEU A 353 7.03 -37.77 -10.59
CA LEU A 353 6.53 -37.64 -9.22
C LEU A 353 4.99 -37.57 -9.13
N GLY A 354 4.28 -37.55 -10.27
CA GLY A 354 2.81 -37.40 -10.29
C GLY A 354 2.32 -36.00 -9.87
N LEU A 355 3.19 -34.98 -9.89
CA LEU A 355 2.91 -33.61 -9.43
C LEU A 355 2.67 -32.62 -10.57
N ALA A 356 2.64 -33.07 -11.82
CA ALA A 356 2.54 -32.20 -13.00
C ALA A 356 1.28 -31.29 -13.01
N SER A 357 0.19 -31.69 -12.36
CA SER A 357 -1.04 -30.88 -12.25
C SER A 357 -1.01 -29.86 -11.10
N ARG A 358 0.01 -29.88 -10.24
CA ARG A 358 0.09 -29.04 -9.04
C ARG A 358 0.47 -27.60 -9.41
N LYS A 359 -0.51 -26.70 -9.42
CA LYS A 359 -0.31 -25.26 -9.72
C LYS A 359 0.81 -24.61 -8.90
N SER A 360 0.91 -24.92 -7.60
CA SER A 360 1.92 -24.32 -6.72
C SER A 360 3.36 -24.66 -7.13
N LEU A 361 3.59 -25.85 -7.69
CA LEU A 361 4.91 -26.28 -8.16
C LEU A 361 5.37 -25.42 -9.36
N TRP A 362 4.48 -25.23 -10.33
CA TRP A 362 4.73 -24.38 -11.50
C TRP A 362 4.86 -22.91 -11.12
N GLY A 363 4.08 -22.44 -10.15
CA GLY A 363 4.21 -21.09 -9.60
C GLY A 363 5.63 -20.83 -9.06
N GLN A 364 6.23 -21.78 -8.34
CA GLN A 364 7.61 -21.66 -7.85
C GLN A 364 8.64 -21.64 -8.99
N PHE A 365 8.49 -22.50 -10.00
CA PHE A 365 9.38 -22.51 -11.16
C PHE A 365 9.33 -21.18 -11.92
N TRP A 366 8.14 -20.73 -12.31
CA TRP A 366 7.99 -19.51 -13.10
C TRP A 366 8.34 -18.25 -12.33
N SER A 367 8.08 -18.22 -11.02
CA SER A 367 8.53 -17.11 -10.17
C SER A 367 10.05 -17.00 -10.10
N SER A 368 10.75 -18.14 -10.01
CA SER A 368 12.22 -18.18 -10.01
C SER A 368 12.79 -17.74 -11.37
N HIS A 369 12.20 -18.21 -12.46
CA HIS A 369 12.54 -17.81 -13.82
C HIS A 369 12.38 -16.30 -14.03
N GLN A 370 11.21 -15.74 -13.69
CA GLN A 370 10.95 -14.30 -13.82
C GLN A 370 11.93 -13.47 -12.98
N ARG A 371 12.19 -13.88 -11.74
CA ARG A 371 13.14 -13.20 -10.84
C ARG A 371 14.55 -13.20 -11.42
N PHE A 372 15.00 -14.33 -11.95
CA PHE A 372 16.31 -14.45 -12.58
C PHE A 372 16.47 -13.46 -13.74
N PHE A 373 15.54 -13.44 -14.70
CA PHE A 373 15.63 -12.53 -15.85
C PHE A 373 15.46 -11.06 -15.47
N LYS A 374 14.62 -10.75 -14.46
CA LYS A 374 14.52 -9.40 -13.91
C LYS A 374 15.88 -8.91 -13.40
N TYR A 375 16.56 -9.69 -12.57
CA TYR A 375 17.88 -9.32 -12.06
C TYR A 375 18.95 -9.26 -13.16
N LEU A 376 18.90 -10.17 -14.13
CA LEU A 376 19.81 -10.14 -15.27
C LEU A 376 19.65 -8.84 -16.08
N CYS A 377 18.42 -8.41 -16.36
CA CYS A 377 18.14 -7.14 -17.04
C CYS A 377 18.53 -5.91 -16.20
N ILE A 378 18.39 -5.95 -14.87
CA ILE A 378 18.88 -4.89 -13.98
C ILE A 378 20.41 -4.82 -14.05
N ALA A 379 21.10 -5.96 -13.98
CA ALA A 379 22.56 -6.04 -14.04
C ALA A 379 23.11 -5.41 -15.34
N ALA A 380 22.42 -5.56 -16.47
CA ALA A 380 22.77 -4.92 -17.75
C ALA A 380 22.87 -3.39 -17.65
N LYS A 381 22.10 -2.78 -16.73
CA LYS A 381 22.02 -1.33 -16.57
C LYS A 381 23.04 -0.77 -15.57
N VAL A 382 23.55 -1.59 -14.67
CA VAL A 382 24.39 -1.16 -13.54
C VAL A 382 25.63 -0.41 -14.00
N ARG A 383 26.34 -0.92 -15.02
CA ARG A 383 27.56 -0.27 -15.52
C ARG A 383 27.28 1.16 -15.98
N ARG A 384 26.28 1.36 -16.83
CA ARG A 384 25.93 2.69 -17.34
C ARG A 384 25.42 3.61 -16.23
N LEU A 385 24.64 3.08 -15.29
CA LEU A 385 24.15 3.83 -14.14
C LEU A 385 25.31 4.36 -13.28
N VAL A 386 26.33 3.53 -13.02
CA VAL A 386 27.53 3.93 -12.25
C VAL A 386 28.31 5.03 -12.98
N GLU A 387 28.50 4.90 -14.30
CA GLU A 387 29.14 5.94 -15.12
C GLU A 387 28.38 7.28 -15.04
N LEU A 388 27.05 7.25 -15.16
CA LEU A 388 26.20 8.43 -15.04
C LEU A 388 26.27 9.04 -13.64
N ALA A 389 26.19 8.22 -12.59
CA ALA A 389 26.27 8.67 -11.21
C ALA A 389 27.61 9.37 -10.93
N HIS A 390 28.73 8.80 -11.39
CA HIS A 390 30.04 9.44 -11.25
C HIS A 390 30.13 10.76 -12.00
N THR A 391 29.62 10.83 -13.22
CA THR A 391 29.63 12.04 -14.04
C THR A 391 28.86 13.17 -13.35
N GLU A 392 27.64 12.88 -12.89
CA GLU A 392 26.80 13.89 -12.23
C GLU A 392 27.34 14.27 -10.83
N MET A 393 27.98 13.33 -10.13
CA MET A 393 28.67 13.62 -8.86
C MET A 393 29.89 14.53 -9.06
N GLN A 394 30.63 14.39 -10.17
CA GLN A 394 31.72 15.33 -10.54
C GLN A 394 31.19 16.73 -10.85
N HIS A 395 29.93 16.85 -11.29
CA HIS A 395 29.24 18.14 -11.42
C HIS A 395 28.67 18.67 -10.10
N GLY A 396 29.02 18.07 -8.95
CA GLY A 396 28.59 18.51 -7.62
C GLY A 396 27.14 18.17 -7.29
N LYS A 397 26.50 17.25 -8.02
CA LYS A 397 25.12 16.82 -7.74
C LYS A 397 25.07 15.67 -6.75
N CYS A 398 24.00 15.63 -5.95
CA CYS A 398 23.65 14.48 -5.13
C CYS A 398 22.83 13.48 -5.95
N ILE A 399 23.22 12.20 -5.91
CA ILE A 399 22.60 11.15 -6.70
C ILE A 399 21.71 10.28 -5.83
N VAL A 400 20.46 10.09 -6.25
CA VAL A 400 19.51 9.16 -5.64
C VAL A 400 19.18 8.08 -6.65
N ILE A 401 19.39 6.82 -6.28
CA ILE A 401 19.11 5.66 -7.14
C ILE A 401 17.90 4.94 -6.55
N GLY A 402 16.77 5.02 -7.26
CA GLY A 402 15.56 4.27 -6.92
C GLY A 402 15.45 3.01 -7.77
N LEU A 403 15.44 1.83 -7.13
CA LEU A 403 15.07 0.58 -7.78
C LEU A 403 13.59 0.33 -7.59
N GLN A 404 12.77 0.63 -8.61
CA GLN A 404 11.37 0.19 -8.59
C GLN A 404 11.31 -1.32 -8.79
N SER A 405 11.34 -2.04 -7.67
CA SER A 405 10.90 -3.41 -7.63
C SER A 405 9.39 -3.42 -7.90
N THR A 406 8.99 -3.86 -9.09
CA THR A 406 7.59 -4.03 -9.49
C THR A 406 6.85 -5.12 -8.69
N GLY A 407 6.75 -4.96 -7.36
CA GLY A 407 5.82 -5.74 -6.54
C GLY A 407 4.37 -5.48 -6.96
N GLU A 408 4.05 -4.25 -7.35
CA GLU A 408 2.70 -3.86 -7.77
C GLU A 408 2.23 -4.49 -9.09
N ALA A 409 3.13 -4.70 -10.05
CA ALA A 409 2.77 -5.35 -11.33
C ALA A 409 2.41 -6.81 -11.10
N ARG A 410 3.12 -7.48 -10.17
CA ARG A 410 2.87 -8.88 -9.82
C ARG A 410 1.55 -9.04 -9.05
N THR A 411 1.19 -8.08 -8.20
CA THR A 411 -0.11 -8.05 -7.53
C THR A 411 -1.24 -7.78 -8.53
N ARG A 412 -1.05 -6.89 -9.51
CA ARG A 412 -2.02 -6.65 -10.60
C ARG A 412 -2.24 -7.87 -11.49
N GLU A 413 -1.16 -8.53 -11.93
CA GLU A 413 -1.25 -9.74 -12.77
C GLU A 413 -1.94 -10.92 -12.06
N VAL A 414 -1.70 -11.11 -10.76
CA VAL A 414 -2.36 -12.18 -9.97
C VAL A 414 -3.84 -11.86 -9.70
N LEU A 415 -4.23 -10.58 -9.69
CA LEU A 415 -5.63 -10.17 -9.55
C LEU A 415 -6.40 -10.35 -10.86
N ASP A 416 -5.80 -9.99 -12.00
CA ASP A 416 -6.41 -10.19 -13.32
C ASP A 416 -6.59 -11.68 -13.68
N GLU A 417 -5.72 -12.57 -13.21
CA GLU A 417 -5.87 -14.02 -13.42
C GLU A 417 -7.03 -14.64 -12.60
N ASN A 418 -7.51 -13.99 -11.53
CA ASN A 418 -8.58 -14.52 -10.68
C ASN A 418 -9.99 -14.03 -11.06
N ASP A 419 -10.12 -12.95 -11.83
CA ASP A 419 -11.41 -12.39 -12.28
C ASP A 419 -11.86 -12.88 -13.68
N GLY A 420 -11.09 -13.76 -14.31
CA GLY A 420 -11.36 -14.27 -15.66
C GLY A 420 -12.21 -15.56 -15.73
N LEU A 421 -13.45 -15.55 -15.25
CA LEU A 421 -14.43 -16.61 -15.55
C LEU A 421 -15.79 -16.02 -15.92
N SER A 422 -15.94 -15.58 -17.18
CA SER A 422 -17.24 -15.48 -17.88
C SER A 422 -17.05 -15.46 -19.41
N GLN A 423 -17.30 -16.63 -20.00
CA GLN A 423 -17.78 -16.92 -21.36
C GLN A 423 -16.87 -16.69 -22.60
N SER A 424 -16.72 -17.80 -23.34
CA SER A 424 -15.89 -18.12 -24.51
C SER A 424 -16.45 -17.66 -25.87
N PRO A 425 -15.70 -17.88 -26.98
CA PRO A 425 -16.08 -19.00 -27.86
C PRO A 425 -14.89 -19.86 -28.40
N PHE A 426 -14.85 -21.13 -27.96
CA PHE A 426 -14.58 -22.43 -28.65
C PHE A 426 -13.47 -22.61 -29.73
N PRO A 427 -12.99 -23.86 -30.03
CA PRO A 427 -13.57 -25.17 -29.68
C PRO A 427 -12.67 -26.15 -28.91
N THR A 428 -13.34 -26.85 -28.01
CA THR A 428 -12.89 -28.02 -27.26
C THR A 428 -13.13 -29.28 -28.09
N VAL A 429 -12.13 -30.17 -28.19
CA VAL A 429 -12.33 -31.55 -28.64
C VAL A 429 -12.68 -32.40 -27.41
N PHE A 430 -13.88 -32.97 -27.42
CA PHE A 430 -14.42 -33.87 -26.41
C PHE A 430 -13.73 -35.25 -26.46
N PHE A 431 -13.43 -35.82 -25.30
CA PHE A 431 -13.60 -37.26 -25.08
C PHE A 431 -14.64 -37.47 -23.99
N LYS A 432 -15.58 -38.35 -24.31
CA LYS A 432 -16.84 -38.64 -23.63
C LYS A 432 -16.65 -39.89 -22.78
N GLU A 433 -17.10 -39.88 -21.52
CA GLU A 433 -17.53 -41.12 -20.88
C GLU A 433 -18.70 -40.87 -19.92
N GLU A 434 -19.78 -41.63 -20.14
CA GLU A 434 -21.08 -41.51 -19.48
C GLU A 434 -21.20 -42.44 -18.26
N ARG A 435 -21.49 -41.82 -17.11
CA ARG A 435 -22.32 -42.21 -15.94
C ARG A 435 -22.76 -43.67 -15.75
N LYS A 436 -22.74 -44.13 -14.47
CA LYS A 436 -23.96 -44.35 -13.65
C LYS A 436 -23.68 -44.54 -12.13
N PRO A 437 -24.70 -44.37 -11.24
CA PRO A 437 -24.53 -44.05 -9.81
C PRO A 437 -24.94 -45.20 -8.85
N ARG A 438 -24.53 -45.12 -7.56
CA ARG A 438 -25.36 -45.37 -6.34
C ARG A 438 -24.51 -45.57 -5.06
N GLY A 439 -25.08 -45.17 -3.92
CA GLY A 439 -25.03 -45.98 -2.68
C GLY A 439 -24.21 -45.44 -1.50
N ARG A 440 -24.74 -45.58 -0.29
CA ARG A 440 -24.28 -45.03 1.01
C ARG A 440 -23.87 -46.18 1.96
N ALA A 441 -23.05 -45.86 2.99
CA ALA A 441 -22.71 -46.61 4.22
C ALA A 441 -21.68 -47.78 4.07
N THR A 442 -20.83 -48.23 5.02
CA THR A 442 -20.58 -48.02 6.48
C THR A 442 -19.17 -48.57 6.87
N LYS A 443 -18.77 -48.39 8.15
CA LYS A 443 -17.49 -48.67 8.88
C LYS A 443 -16.84 -50.08 8.75
N PHE A 444 -15.47 -50.11 8.85
CA PHE A 444 -14.45 -51.06 9.43
C PHE A 444 -14.73 -52.59 9.52
N PRO A 445 -13.73 -53.56 9.51
CA PRO A 445 -12.41 -53.53 10.20
C PRO A 445 -11.21 -54.30 9.53
N LYS A 446 -10.17 -54.53 10.36
CA LYS A 446 -8.74 -54.95 10.26
C LYS A 446 -8.33 -56.29 9.57
N HIS A 447 -6.99 -56.37 9.38
CA HIS A 447 -6.00 -57.50 9.48
C HIS A 447 -5.40 -58.06 8.17
N ARG A 448 -4.09 -57.86 7.91
CA ARG A 448 -2.84 -58.59 8.29
C ARG A 448 -2.60 -59.89 7.51
N VAL A 449 -1.43 -59.99 6.84
CA VAL A 449 -0.36 -61.03 6.89
C VAL A 449 0.88 -60.38 6.24
N GLU A 450 2.03 -60.02 6.85
CA GLU A 450 3.06 -60.67 7.70
C GLU A 450 4.00 -61.68 6.99
N VAL A 451 5.26 -61.27 6.76
CA VAL A 451 6.52 -62.05 6.94
C VAL A 451 7.61 -60.97 7.15
N GLY A 452 8.19 -60.75 8.34
CA GLY A 452 9.16 -61.59 9.07
C GLY A 452 10.56 -60.96 8.92
N GLY A 453 11.36 -60.64 9.93
CA GLY A 453 11.22 -60.73 11.38
C GLY A 453 12.44 -60.13 12.10
N VAL A 454 12.17 -59.62 13.32
CA VAL A 454 12.91 -59.73 14.61
C VAL A 454 14.39 -59.27 14.65
N ILE A 455 14.83 -58.39 15.57
CA ILE A 455 15.18 -58.58 17.00
C ILE A 455 15.66 -57.20 17.51
N LYS A 456 15.48 -56.68 18.73
CA LYS A 456 14.71 -56.90 19.97
C LYS A 456 14.87 -55.60 20.78
N ILE A 457 13.87 -55.27 21.59
CA ILE A 457 13.87 -54.21 22.61
C ILE A 457 14.07 -54.88 23.99
N SER A 458 14.65 -54.16 24.94
CA SER A 458 14.39 -54.25 26.40
C SER A 458 15.17 -53.12 27.09
N ASP A 459 14.76 -52.47 28.19
CA ASP A 459 13.55 -52.45 29.01
C ASP A 459 13.64 -51.19 29.93
N ASP A 460 12.46 -50.68 30.32
CA ASP A 460 12.03 -50.05 31.58
C ASP A 460 12.94 -49.17 32.46
N SER A 461 12.42 -47.99 32.86
CA SER A 461 12.31 -47.58 34.28
C SER A 461 11.54 -46.25 34.49
N ASP A 462 10.69 -46.25 35.52
CA ASP A 462 9.93 -45.14 36.15
C ASP A 462 10.73 -43.91 36.62
N SER A 463 10.06 -42.74 36.71
CA SER A 463 9.93 -41.90 37.94
C SER A 463 9.56 -40.42 37.64
N ASP A 464 8.66 -39.89 38.47
CA ASP A 464 8.21 -38.48 38.60
C ASP A 464 9.32 -37.47 38.95
N SER A 465 9.18 -36.20 38.52
CA SER A 465 9.23 -34.96 39.34
C SER A 465 9.43 -33.64 38.54
N ASP A 466 8.54 -32.68 38.82
CA ASP A 466 8.62 -31.20 38.97
C ASP A 466 9.52 -30.26 38.11
N GLU A 467 8.81 -29.25 37.54
CA GLU A 467 9.05 -27.79 37.51
C GLU A 467 10.39 -27.12 37.07
N ILE A 468 10.23 -26.19 36.11
CA ILE A 468 10.92 -24.88 35.84
C ILE A 468 11.56 -24.71 34.44
N ASP A 469 10.95 -23.75 33.71
CA ASP A 469 11.44 -22.78 32.72
C ASP A 469 12.48 -23.15 31.64
N SER A 470 12.05 -23.02 30.37
CA SER A 470 12.68 -22.06 29.45
C SER A 470 11.82 -21.88 28.18
N ASP A 471 11.21 -20.69 28.08
CA ASP A 471 10.52 -20.21 26.89
C ASP A 471 11.50 -20.12 25.70
N SER A 472 11.26 -20.94 24.68
CA SER A 472 11.79 -20.75 23.33
C SER A 472 10.64 -20.89 22.34
N ASN A 473 9.90 -19.80 22.15
CA ASN A 473 8.90 -19.69 21.08
C ASN A 473 9.43 -18.75 19.98
N SER A 474 10.16 -19.36 19.04
CA SER A 474 10.46 -18.76 17.75
C SER A 474 9.16 -18.61 16.96
N SER A 475 8.78 -17.35 16.72
CA SER A 475 7.71 -16.99 15.78
C SER A 475 8.14 -17.28 14.33
N PRO A 476 7.22 -17.64 13.42
CA PRO A 476 7.56 -17.90 12.03
C PRO A 476 7.95 -16.59 11.32
N GLU A 477 9.04 -16.68 10.56
CA GLU A 477 9.66 -15.59 9.80
C GLU A 477 8.67 -14.81 8.94
N SER A 478 8.63 -13.49 9.17
CA SER A 478 8.02 -12.51 8.29
C SER A 478 8.88 -12.34 7.04
N LEU A 479 8.28 -12.53 5.85
CA LEU A 479 8.88 -12.13 4.58
C LEU A 479 9.14 -10.62 4.59
N GLN A 480 10.42 -10.24 4.64
CA GLN A 480 10.91 -8.88 4.55
C GLN A 480 10.71 -8.34 3.13
N ASP A 481 9.87 -7.31 2.99
CA ASP A 481 9.98 -6.34 1.91
C ASP A 481 11.02 -5.30 2.34
N ASN A 482 12.26 -5.45 1.87
CA ASN A 482 13.28 -4.42 2.02
C ASN A 482 13.27 -3.52 0.77
N ASP A 483 12.94 -2.25 0.97
CA ASP A 483 13.31 -1.19 0.03
C ASP A 483 14.77 -0.80 0.32
N ASP A 484 15.71 -1.38 -0.41
CA ASP A 484 17.13 -1.06 -0.26
C ASP A 484 17.44 0.31 -0.89
N VAL A 485 17.58 1.34 -0.04
CA VAL A 485 18.17 2.64 -0.40
C VAL A 485 19.65 2.62 -0.02
N ILE A 486 20.54 2.59 -1.01
CA ILE A 486 21.99 2.64 -0.78
C ILE A 486 22.44 4.10 -0.76
N PHE A 487 22.92 4.57 0.39
CA PHE A 487 23.66 5.83 0.51
C PHE A 487 25.14 5.57 0.26
N LEU A 488 25.74 6.24 -0.73
CA LEU A 488 27.20 6.30 -0.89
C LEU A 488 27.73 7.43 0.00
N ASN A 489 28.21 7.08 1.21
CA ASN A 489 28.93 8.02 2.06
C ASN A 489 30.40 8.15 1.61
N HIS A 490 30.89 9.38 1.57
CA HIS A 490 32.30 9.72 1.34
C HIS A 490 33.22 8.95 2.30
N ILE A 491 34.11 8.12 1.77
CA ILE A 491 35.26 7.61 2.51
C ILE A 491 36.48 8.41 2.04
N ASN A 492 36.88 9.41 2.84
CA ASN A 492 38.20 10.01 2.76
C ASN A 492 39.19 9.08 3.51
N GLY A 493 40.12 8.48 2.79
CA GLY A 493 41.25 7.71 3.33
C GLY A 493 42.48 7.86 2.42
N PRO A 494 43.71 7.90 2.96
CA PRO A 494 44.83 8.65 2.40
C PRO A 494 45.52 7.95 1.22
N ALA A 495 45.99 8.77 0.27
CA ALA A 495 46.81 8.37 -0.85
C ALA A 495 48.16 7.79 -0.40
N GLY A 496 48.39 6.49 -0.62
CA GLY A 496 49.69 5.85 -0.52
C GLY A 496 50.42 5.90 -1.86
N ARG A 497 51.61 6.50 -1.87
CA ARG A 497 52.54 6.57 -3.01
C ARG A 497 52.99 5.17 -3.44
N LEU A 498 53.01 4.94 -4.75
CA LEU A 498 53.73 3.84 -5.38
C LEU A 498 55.20 4.22 -5.56
N SER A 499 56.09 3.36 -5.09
CA SER A 499 57.47 3.21 -5.57
C SER A 499 57.56 1.99 -6.45
#